data_AF-A0A849FZA2-F1
#
_entry.id   AF-A0A849FZA2-F1
#
_cell.length_a   1.000
_cell.length_b   1.000
_cell.length_c   1.000
_cell.angle_alpha   90.00
_cell.angle_beta   90.00
_cell.angle_gamma   90.00
#
_symmetry.space_group_name_H-M   'P 1'
#
loop_
_entity.id
_entity.type
_entity.pdbx_description
1 polymer ?
#
loop_
_entity_poly.entity_id
_entity_poly.type
_entity_poly.pdbx_seq_one_letter_code
_entity_poly.pdbx_strand_id
1 'polypeptide(L)'
;ANKGGVTLGICNGFQILCEAGLLPGTLMHNDSHKFICKNVYLKGQSRSAMISSELVDSVVKIPVAHGEGKYFDHPDKLAALNDNDQVIFRYCDREGNISPEANPNGSLENIAGVCNKEKNVFGMMPHPERAAEEVVGNTDGVRILNALSQLELV
;
A
#
# COMPACT_ATOMS: atom_id res chain seq x y z
N ALA A 1 -0.30 -18.24 0.89
CA ALA A 1 -0.44 -17.84 -0.53
C ALA A 1 -0.97 -18.98 -1.41
N ASN A 2 -0.25 -20.09 -1.60
CA ASN A 2 -0.53 -21.08 -2.67
C ASN A 2 -1.85 -21.86 -2.58
N LYS A 3 -2.58 -21.77 -1.46
CA LYS A 3 -3.93 -22.36 -1.31
C LYS A 3 -5.07 -21.36 -1.61
N GLY A 4 -4.75 -20.19 -2.19
CA GLY A 4 -5.74 -19.18 -2.57
C GLY A 4 -6.19 -18.23 -1.46
N GLY A 5 -5.82 -18.48 -0.19
CA GLY A 5 -6.20 -17.59 0.92
C GLY A 5 -5.71 -16.16 0.75
N VAL A 6 -6.56 -15.20 1.12
CA VAL A 6 -6.27 -13.77 1.02
C VAL A 6 -5.58 -13.26 2.28
N THR A 7 -4.58 -12.39 2.12
CA THR A 7 -3.78 -11.85 3.21
C THR A 7 -3.43 -10.40 2.94
N LEU A 8 -3.64 -9.52 3.92
CA LEU A 8 -3.20 -8.13 3.90
C LEU A 8 -2.21 -7.89 5.05
N GLY A 9 -0.96 -7.53 4.71
CA GLY A 9 0.04 -7.08 5.66
C GLY A 9 0.06 -5.55 5.75
N ILE A 10 -0.15 -5.00 6.95
CA ILE A 10 -0.18 -3.56 7.19
C ILE A 10 1.05 -3.15 7.99
N CYS A 11 1.77 -2.12 7.53
CA CYS A 11 2.97 -1.58 8.16
C CYS A 11 4.01 -2.69 8.44
N ASN A 12 4.22 -3.08 9.70
CA ASN A 12 5.11 -4.19 10.03
C ASN A 12 4.71 -5.52 9.37
N GLY A 13 3.41 -5.74 9.13
CA GLY A 13 2.94 -6.89 8.38
C GLY A 13 3.45 -6.91 6.94
N PHE A 14 3.57 -5.76 6.29
CA PHE A 14 4.13 -5.66 4.94
C PHE A 14 5.62 -6.02 4.96
N GLN A 15 6.37 -5.50 5.93
CA GLN A 15 7.79 -5.84 6.12
C GLN A 15 7.98 -7.35 6.26
N ILE A 16 7.19 -7.99 7.15
CA ILE A 16 7.24 -9.45 7.37
C ILE A 16 6.95 -10.21 6.07
N LEU A 17 5.96 -9.78 5.27
CA LEU A 17 5.62 -10.46 4.02
C LEU A 17 6.72 -10.34 2.96
N CYS A 18 7.43 -9.21 2.90
CA CYS A 18 8.61 -9.05 2.05
C CYS A 18 9.76 -9.96 2.50
N GLU A 19 10.11 -9.94 3.79
CA GLU A 19 11.19 -10.78 4.34
C GLU A 19 10.89 -12.28 4.28
N ALA A 20 9.60 -12.65 4.34
CA ALA A 20 9.15 -14.03 4.13
C ALA A 20 9.15 -14.46 2.65
N GLY A 21 9.46 -13.56 1.71
CA GLY A 21 9.43 -13.84 0.27
C GLY A 21 8.03 -14.01 -0.31
N LEU A 22 6.99 -13.57 0.41
CA LEU A 22 5.60 -13.61 -0.04
C LEU A 22 5.21 -12.38 -0.88
N LEU A 23 5.92 -11.27 -0.70
CA LEU A 23 5.81 -10.05 -1.49
C LEU A 23 7.17 -9.64 -2.07
N PRO A 24 7.20 -9.00 -3.25
CA PRO A 24 8.43 -8.48 -3.83
C PRO A 24 8.93 -7.21 -3.12
N GLY A 25 10.21 -6.92 -3.28
CA GLY A 25 10.88 -5.75 -2.71
C GLY A 25 11.21 -5.90 -1.22
N THR A 26 11.77 -4.82 -0.66
CA THR A 26 12.12 -4.70 0.75
C THR A 26 11.76 -3.30 1.28
N LEU A 27 11.68 -3.17 2.60
CA LEU A 27 11.35 -1.93 3.29
C LEU A 27 12.57 -1.46 4.06
N MET A 28 13.08 -0.29 3.68
CA MET A 28 14.28 0.32 4.26
C MET A 28 13.91 1.48 5.20
N HIS A 29 14.92 1.97 5.92
CA HIS A 29 14.82 3.24 6.65
C HIS A 29 14.32 4.36 5.73
N ASN A 30 13.41 5.19 6.26
CA ASN A 30 12.97 6.40 5.58
C ASN A 30 14.18 7.28 5.24
N ASP A 31 14.14 8.04 4.13
CA ASP A 31 15.25 8.95 3.74
C ASP A 31 15.60 9.97 4.83
N SER A 32 14.62 10.36 5.65
CA SER A 32 14.81 11.28 6.77
C SER A 32 15.49 10.64 8.00
N HIS A 33 15.62 9.31 8.03
CA HIS A 33 16.04 8.51 9.20
C HIS A 33 15.22 8.80 10.47
N LYS A 34 13.99 9.31 10.32
CA LYS A 34 13.08 9.63 11.43
C LYS A 34 11.81 8.81 11.33
N PHE A 35 11.19 8.57 12.49
CA PHE A 35 9.84 8.04 12.56
C PHE A 35 8.85 9.09 12.03
N ILE A 36 7.94 8.66 11.16
CA ILE A 36 6.91 9.51 10.55
C ILE A 36 5.55 9.07 11.05
N CYS A 37 4.83 9.99 11.69
CA CYS A 37 3.45 9.82 12.13
C CYS A 37 2.60 10.96 11.58
N LYS A 38 1.89 10.74 10.46
CA LYS A 38 1.03 11.76 9.83
C LYS A 38 -0.03 11.13 8.94
N ASN A 39 -1.02 11.92 8.54
CA ASN A 39 -1.92 11.54 7.46
C ASN A 39 -1.26 11.80 6.09
N VAL A 40 -1.42 10.85 5.17
CA VAL A 40 -0.95 10.96 3.78
C VAL A 40 -2.09 10.65 2.83
N TYR A 41 -1.95 11.10 1.58
CA TYR A 41 -2.90 10.78 0.52
C TYR A 41 -2.35 9.66 -0.35
N LEU A 42 -3.24 8.75 -0.73
CA LEU A 42 -2.94 7.61 -1.59
C LEU A 42 -3.87 7.63 -2.80
N LYS A 43 -3.31 7.25 -3.94
CA LYS A 43 -4.05 6.96 -5.17
C LYS A 43 -3.97 5.46 -5.44
N GLY A 44 -5.13 4.85 -5.70
CA GLY A 44 -5.19 3.48 -6.19
C GLY A 44 -4.50 3.39 -7.56
N GLN A 45 -3.72 2.35 -7.79
CA GLN A 45 -3.00 2.17 -9.06
C GLN A 45 -3.48 0.92 -9.80
N SER A 46 -3.46 -0.23 -9.12
CA SER A 46 -3.81 -1.50 -9.76
C SER A 46 -5.31 -1.59 -10.03
N ARG A 47 -5.65 -1.94 -11.27
CA ARG A 47 -7.02 -2.21 -11.73
C ARG A 47 -7.41 -3.67 -11.55
N SER A 48 -6.44 -4.58 -11.45
CA SER A 48 -6.68 -6.03 -11.25
C SER A 48 -6.71 -6.44 -9.78
N ALA A 49 -6.08 -5.68 -8.89
CA ALA A 49 -6.06 -5.96 -7.45
C ALA A 49 -7.32 -5.42 -6.76
N MET A 50 -8.09 -6.32 -6.15
CA MET A 50 -9.31 -5.99 -5.38
C MET A 50 -9.14 -4.87 -4.34
N ILE A 51 -7.97 -4.77 -3.72
CA ILE A 51 -7.66 -3.78 -2.67
C ILE A 51 -7.63 -2.33 -3.23
N SER A 52 -7.33 -2.15 -4.51
CA SER A 52 -7.14 -0.82 -5.11
C SER A 52 -8.02 -0.54 -6.33
N SER A 53 -8.67 -1.55 -6.91
CA SER A 53 -9.38 -1.45 -8.19
C SER A 53 -10.51 -0.42 -8.17
N GLU A 54 -11.27 -0.33 -7.08
CA GLU A 54 -12.34 0.67 -6.90
C GLU A 54 -11.80 2.07 -6.54
N LEU A 55 -10.51 2.19 -6.27
CA LEU A 55 -9.87 3.42 -5.79
C LEU A 55 -9.00 4.09 -6.85
N VAL A 56 -8.89 3.55 -8.06
CA VAL A 56 -7.99 4.05 -9.11
C VAL A 56 -8.25 5.51 -9.50
N ASP A 57 -9.53 5.91 -9.49
CA ASP A 57 -9.96 7.26 -9.84
C ASP A 57 -10.29 8.11 -8.60
N SER A 58 -9.85 7.69 -7.41
CA SER A 58 -10.09 8.40 -6.16
C SER A 58 -8.85 8.52 -5.29
N VAL A 59 -8.84 9.57 -4.46
CA VAL A 59 -7.80 9.77 -3.45
C VAL A 59 -8.38 9.41 -2.08
N VAL A 60 -7.60 8.70 -1.28
CA VAL A 60 -7.93 8.36 0.11
C VAL A 60 -6.86 8.88 1.05
N LYS A 61 -7.27 9.37 2.22
CA LYS A 61 -6.38 9.88 3.26
C LYS A 61 -6.19 8.82 4.33
N ILE A 62 -4.99 8.26 4.42
CA ILE A 62 -4.69 7.16 5.35
C ILE A 62 -3.50 7.55 6.25
N PRO A 63 -3.54 7.27 7.56
CA PRO A 63 -2.42 7.55 8.46
C PRO A 63 -1.23 6.62 8.18
N VAL A 64 -0.01 7.13 8.39
CA VAL A 64 1.23 6.35 8.44
C VAL A 64 1.89 6.50 9.80
N ALA A 65 2.60 5.45 10.25
CA ALA A 65 3.32 5.42 11.51
C ALA A 65 4.54 4.46 11.42
N HIS A 66 5.65 4.90 10.82
CA HIS A 66 6.83 4.03 10.59
C HIS A 66 8.16 4.78 10.54
N GLY A 67 9.24 4.11 10.94
CA GLY A 67 10.64 4.52 10.71
C GLY A 67 11.30 3.85 9.51
N GLU A 68 10.76 2.70 9.09
CA GLU A 68 11.29 1.82 8.04
C GLU A 68 10.19 1.51 7.01
N GLY A 69 9.76 2.53 6.27
CA GLY A 69 8.68 2.39 5.28
C GLY A 69 9.08 2.63 3.84
N LYS A 70 10.37 2.88 3.57
CA LYS A 70 10.86 3.16 2.22
C LYS A 70 10.86 1.89 1.40
N TYR A 71 9.95 1.79 0.43
CA TYR A 71 9.92 0.69 -0.52
C TYR A 71 11.09 0.79 -1.50
N PHE A 72 11.81 -0.32 -1.64
CA PHE A 72 12.94 -0.44 -2.55
C PHE A 72 12.91 -1.78 -3.29
N ASP A 73 13.22 -1.75 -4.58
CA ASP A 73 13.58 -2.93 -5.36
C ASP A 73 14.50 -2.52 -6.52
N HIS A 74 15.12 -3.51 -7.19
CA HIS A 74 15.96 -3.26 -8.36
C HIS A 74 15.12 -2.77 -9.56
N PRO A 75 15.69 -1.93 -10.45
CA PRO A 75 14.96 -1.36 -11.59
C PRO A 75 14.21 -2.39 -12.45
N ASP A 76 14.85 -3.53 -12.78
CA ASP A 76 14.22 -4.59 -13.59
C ASP A 76 13.00 -5.20 -12.89
N LYS A 77 13.06 -5.32 -11.55
CA LYS A 77 11.96 -5.84 -10.74
C LYS A 77 10.84 -4.81 -10.58
N LEU A 78 11.17 -3.52 -10.45
CA LEU A 78 10.18 -2.44 -10.45
C LEU A 78 9.43 -2.38 -11.79
N ALA A 79 10.14 -2.51 -12.91
CA ALA A 79 9.52 -2.60 -14.23
C ALA A 79 8.57 -3.79 -14.30
N ALA A 80 9.03 -4.99 -13.92
CA ALA A 80 8.18 -6.18 -13.89
C ALA A 80 6.97 -6.03 -12.93
N LEU A 81 7.13 -5.36 -11.80
CA LEU A 81 6.07 -5.12 -10.83
C LEU A 81 4.98 -4.20 -11.43
N ASN A 82 5.39 -3.17 -12.18
CA ASN A 82 4.47 -2.32 -12.93
C ASN A 82 3.78 -3.07 -14.07
N ASP A 83 4.53 -3.81 -14.89
CA ASP A 83 3.99 -4.56 -16.03
C ASP A 83 2.96 -5.61 -15.60
N ASN A 84 3.16 -6.22 -14.42
CA ASN A 84 2.24 -7.18 -13.83
C ASN A 84 1.11 -6.52 -13.01
N ASP A 85 0.95 -5.20 -13.07
CA ASP A 85 -0.09 -4.45 -12.35
C ASP A 85 -0.05 -4.68 -10.82
N GLN A 86 1.13 -4.86 -10.23
CA GLN A 86 1.32 -5.26 -8.83
C GLN A 86 1.46 -4.09 -7.85
N VAL A 87 1.51 -2.84 -8.32
CA VAL A 87 1.47 -1.66 -7.45
C VAL A 87 0.02 -1.38 -7.09
N ILE A 88 -0.35 -1.50 -5.82
CA ILE A 88 -1.74 -1.25 -5.37
C ILE A 88 -1.97 0.23 -5.03
N PHE A 89 -1.00 0.89 -4.40
CA PHE A 89 -1.10 2.29 -4.01
C PHE A 89 0.20 3.05 -4.24
N ARG A 90 0.06 4.30 -4.64
CA ARG A 90 1.15 5.28 -4.66
C ARG A 90 0.80 6.48 -3.77
N TYR A 91 1.81 7.04 -3.09
CA TYR A 91 1.68 8.32 -2.40
C TYR A 91 1.45 9.44 -3.41
N CYS A 92 0.46 10.28 -3.13
CA CYS A 92 0.08 11.43 -3.95
C CYS A 92 -0.24 12.65 -3.08
N ASP A 93 -0.44 13.79 -3.70
CA ASP A 93 -1.03 14.95 -3.05
C ASP A 93 -2.57 14.81 -2.93
N ARG A 94 -3.22 15.85 -2.40
CA ARG A 94 -4.68 15.84 -2.19
C ARG A 94 -5.47 15.79 -3.50
N GLU A 95 -4.88 16.31 -4.57
CA GLU A 95 -5.44 16.35 -5.93
C GLU A 95 -5.15 15.06 -6.71
N GLY A 96 -4.37 14.15 -6.14
CA GLY A 96 -4.03 12.85 -6.72
C GLY A 96 -2.83 12.88 -7.68
N ASN A 97 -2.03 13.95 -7.64
CA ASN A 97 -0.77 14.02 -8.38
C ASN A 97 0.33 13.26 -7.62
N ILE A 98 1.10 12.48 -8.36
CA ILE A 98 2.22 11.71 -7.81
C ILE A 98 3.48 12.55 -7.99
N SER A 99 4.05 13.02 -6.89
CA SER A 99 5.28 13.82 -6.89
C SER A 99 6.21 13.42 -5.74
N PRO A 100 7.53 13.70 -5.84
CA PRO A 100 8.46 13.43 -4.75
C PRO A 100 8.08 14.06 -3.41
N GLU A 101 7.41 15.22 -3.42
CA GLU A 101 7.00 15.95 -2.21
C GLU A 101 5.87 15.25 -1.44
N ALA A 102 4.99 14.55 -2.17
CA ALA A 102 3.94 13.74 -1.58
C ALA A 102 4.46 12.48 -0.87
N ASN A 103 5.67 12.03 -1.24
CA ASN A 103 6.28 10.82 -0.73
C ASN A 103 6.86 11.06 0.68
N PRO A 104 6.29 10.45 1.74
CA PRO A 104 6.75 10.73 3.10
C PRO A 104 8.12 10.12 3.41
N ASN A 105 8.50 9.03 2.74
CA ASN A 105 9.58 8.15 3.20
C ASN A 105 10.69 7.90 2.17
N GLY A 106 10.51 8.36 0.93
CA GLY A 106 11.46 8.15 -0.14
C GLY A 106 11.29 6.83 -0.88
N SER A 107 10.13 6.16 -0.76
CA SER A 107 9.81 4.96 -1.54
C SER A 107 10.04 5.18 -3.02
N LEU A 108 10.67 4.22 -3.70
CA LEU A 108 10.83 4.30 -5.15
C LEU A 108 9.47 4.38 -5.84
N GLU A 109 9.38 5.28 -6.82
CA GLU A 109 8.16 5.60 -7.57
C GLU A 109 6.94 5.96 -6.69
N ASN A 110 7.16 6.42 -5.45
CA ASN A 110 6.10 6.69 -4.48
C ASN A 110 5.28 5.45 -4.08
N ILE A 111 5.81 4.23 -4.21
CA ILE A 111 5.07 3.02 -3.86
C ILE A 111 4.73 3.00 -2.36
N ALA A 112 3.43 2.89 -2.05
CA ALA A 112 2.90 2.77 -0.70
C ALA A 112 2.44 1.35 -0.36
N GLY A 113 2.24 0.51 -1.38
CA GLY A 113 1.90 -0.90 -1.23
C GLY A 113 1.95 -1.67 -2.54
N VAL A 114 2.14 -2.99 -2.43
CA VAL A 114 2.21 -3.93 -3.56
C VAL A 114 1.43 -5.21 -3.28
N CYS A 115 1.25 -6.06 -4.30
CA CYS A 115 0.70 -7.40 -4.17
C CYS A 115 1.57 -8.46 -4.87
N ASN A 116 1.34 -9.74 -4.58
CA ASN A 116 1.94 -10.84 -5.34
C ASN A 116 1.32 -10.97 -6.74
N LYS A 117 1.88 -11.85 -7.58
CA LYS A 117 1.40 -12.07 -8.95
C LYS A 117 -0.02 -12.62 -8.99
N GLU A 118 -0.35 -13.49 -8.04
CA GLU A 118 -1.66 -14.14 -7.91
C GLU A 118 -2.73 -13.21 -7.32
N LYS A 119 -2.38 -11.98 -6.92
CA LYS A 119 -3.31 -10.97 -6.39
C LYS A 119 -4.11 -11.45 -5.18
N ASN A 120 -3.50 -12.22 -4.29
CA ASN A 120 -4.12 -12.68 -3.04
C ASN A 120 -3.30 -12.34 -1.79
N VAL A 121 -2.04 -11.94 -1.94
CA VAL A 121 -1.22 -11.38 -0.87
C VAL A 121 -0.99 -9.92 -1.17
N PHE A 122 -1.32 -9.06 -0.21
CA PHE A 122 -1.23 -7.61 -0.32
C PHE A 122 -0.39 -7.07 0.84
N GLY A 123 0.37 -6.02 0.58
CA GLY A 123 1.15 -5.33 1.59
C GLY A 123 1.09 -3.83 1.40
N MET A 124 0.91 -3.07 2.48
CA MET A 124 0.94 -1.61 2.44
C MET A 124 1.49 -1.01 3.74
N MET A 125 2.20 0.11 3.63
CA MET A 125 2.73 0.84 4.80
C MET A 125 1.68 1.70 5.53
N PRO A 126 0.76 2.40 4.84
CA PRO A 126 -0.31 3.15 5.51
C PRO A 126 -1.26 2.22 6.28
N HIS A 127 -1.88 2.75 7.33
CA HIS A 127 -2.75 2.04 8.27
C HIS A 127 -4.26 2.29 7.98
N PRO A 128 -4.89 1.57 7.04
CA PRO A 128 -6.32 1.74 6.76
C PRO A 128 -7.21 1.40 7.97
N GLU A 129 -6.77 0.50 8.85
CA GLU A 129 -7.47 0.14 10.08
C GLU A 129 -7.54 1.29 11.09
N ARG A 130 -6.62 2.27 11.01
CA ARG A 130 -6.64 3.49 11.83
C ARG A 130 -7.45 4.63 11.19
N ALA A 131 -8.09 4.37 10.06
CA ALA A 131 -8.96 5.30 9.34
C ALA A 131 -10.31 4.61 9.05
N ALA A 132 -10.85 3.86 10.02
CA ALA A 132 -12.03 3.03 9.84
C ALA A 132 -13.23 3.43 10.72
N GLU A 133 -13.11 4.44 11.58
CA GLU A 133 -14.16 4.81 12.54
C GLU A 133 -14.39 6.33 12.57
N GLU A 134 -15.64 6.74 12.74
CA GLU A 134 -15.98 8.17 12.86
C GLU A 134 -15.33 8.82 14.10
N VAL A 135 -15.17 8.06 15.20
CA VAL A 135 -14.57 8.57 16.44
C VAL A 135 -13.11 8.99 16.27
N VAL A 136 -12.38 8.38 15.33
CA VAL A 136 -11.00 8.78 14.99
C VAL A 136 -10.96 9.88 13.92
N GLY A 137 -12.12 10.34 13.43
CA GLY A 137 -12.26 11.46 12.50
C GLY A 137 -11.90 11.13 11.05
N ASN A 138 -11.79 9.85 10.70
CA ASN A 138 -11.45 9.40 9.36
C ASN A 138 -11.99 7.99 9.08
N THR A 139 -12.72 7.83 7.98
CA THR A 139 -13.33 6.57 7.55
C THR A 139 -12.87 6.12 6.16
N ASP A 140 -11.90 6.80 5.55
CA ASP A 140 -11.41 6.47 4.19
C ASP A 140 -10.86 5.04 4.09
N GLY A 141 -10.30 4.52 5.19
CA GLY A 141 -9.78 3.15 5.29
C GLY A 141 -10.85 2.06 5.17
N VAL A 142 -12.11 2.36 5.48
CA VAL A 142 -13.24 1.43 5.26
C VAL A 142 -13.31 0.99 3.80
N ARG A 143 -13.05 1.90 2.86
CA ARG A 143 -13.10 1.59 1.41
C ARG A 143 -12.06 0.54 1.01
N ILE A 144 -10.91 0.52 1.69
CA ILE A 144 -9.85 -0.46 1.48
C ILE A 144 -10.22 -1.79 2.15
N LEU A 145 -10.70 -1.73 3.40
CA LEU A 145 -11.01 -2.93 4.19
C LEU A 145 -12.23 -3.69 3.66
N ASN A 146 -13.23 -2.98 3.12
CA ASN A 146 -14.41 -3.59 2.52
C ASN A 146 -14.08 -4.44 1.30
N ALA A 147 -12.98 -4.18 0.59
CA ALA A 147 -12.55 -5.08 -0.48
C ALA A 147 -12.35 -6.50 0.06
N LEU A 148 -11.78 -6.66 1.26
CA LEU A 148 -11.51 -7.98 1.87
C LEU A 148 -12.77 -8.75 2.23
N SER A 149 -13.87 -8.07 2.58
CA SER A 149 -15.13 -8.73 2.97
C SER A 149 -15.96 -9.19 1.77
N GLN A 150 -15.72 -8.64 0.57
CA GLN A 150 -16.44 -9.04 -0.64
C GLN A 150 -16.04 -10.44 -1.17
N LEU A 151 -15.01 -11.07 -0.61
CA LEU A 151 -14.55 -12.41 -1.00
C LEU A 151 -15.45 -13.56 -0.51
N GLU A 152 -16.29 -13.34 0.49
CA GLU A 152 -17.19 -14.38 1.04
C GLU A 152 -18.51 -14.54 0.27
N LEU A 153 -18.73 -13.76 -0.79
CA LEU A 153 -20.01 -13.72 -1.53
C LEU A 153 -19.98 -14.41 -2.90
N VAL A 154 -18.98 -15.26 -3.18
CA VAL A 154 -18.88 -16.05 -4.42
C VAL A 154 -18.74 -17.54 -4.13
#